data_AF-A0A8H7YES5-F1
#
_entry.id   AF-A0A8H7YES5-F1
#
_cell.length_a   1.000
_cell.length_b   1.000
_cell.length_c   1.000
_cell.angle_alpha   90.00
_cell.angle_beta   90.00
_cell.angle_gamma   90.00
#
_symmetry.space_group_name_H-M   'P 1'
#
loop_
_entity.id
_entity.type
_entity.pdbx_description
1 polymer ?
#
loop_
_entity_poly.entity_id
_entity_poly.type
_entity_poly.pdbx_seq_one_letter_code
_entity_poly.pdbx_strand_id
1 'polypeptide(L)'
;MIGRRLAFNLTLLITGVFGLAAGGSPTWVGVCSMFACLGLGVGGNLPVDGALFLEFLPFASGNLLTMLSIWWPVGTLVGSMIAWALIPNFSCDPSAVLCTKENNMGWRYLVITLGGLTFVMFLCRFFLFHLYESPKFLLSRGRQDDAVATVHAIAYKNGAKTWLTSEILNEIGGYPEEIPAEERKLSSAEVIKRQIAKFSGQRIAPLFATKKLGFTTVLLWICWATIGMGYPLFNAFLPQYLGNNGETPVSIGMSRVSKPALPSAFA
;
A
#
# COMPACT_ATOMS: atom_id res chain seq x y z
N MET A 1 -6.71 -3.17 -18.84
CA MET A 1 -6.06 -3.01 -17.52
C MET A 1 -6.86 -1.97 -16.75
N ILE A 2 -6.80 -1.92 -15.43
CA ILE A 2 -7.24 -0.73 -14.68
C ILE A 2 -6.11 0.31 -14.81
N GLY A 3 -6.45 1.58 -15.03
CA GLY A 3 -5.45 2.65 -15.16
C GLY A 3 -4.57 2.74 -13.92
N ARG A 4 -3.27 2.96 -14.11
CA ARG A 4 -2.31 3.11 -13.01
C ARG A 4 -2.68 4.30 -12.15
N ARG A 5 -3.17 5.38 -12.77
CA ARG A 5 -3.70 6.55 -12.05
C ARG A 5 -4.86 6.19 -11.11
N LEU A 6 -5.78 5.34 -11.55
CA LEU A 6 -6.92 4.93 -10.73
C LEU A 6 -6.47 4.04 -9.57
N ALA A 7 -5.63 3.04 -9.86
CA ALA A 7 -5.07 2.17 -8.82
C ALA A 7 -4.29 2.98 -7.77
N PHE A 8 -3.46 3.92 -8.23
CA PHE A 8 -2.67 4.83 -7.40
C PHE A 8 -3.60 5.68 -6.51
N ASN A 9 -4.69 6.24 -7.01
CA ASN A 9 -5.59 7.02 -6.15
C ASN A 9 -6.44 6.14 -5.21
N LEU A 10 -6.85 4.96 -5.66
CA LEU A 10 -7.72 4.06 -4.90
C LEU A 10 -7.03 3.49 -3.65
N THR A 11 -5.71 3.23 -3.70
CA THR A 11 -4.97 2.71 -2.54
C THR A 11 -5.02 3.68 -1.35
N LEU A 12 -4.81 4.98 -1.57
CA LEU A 12 -4.93 5.98 -0.50
C LEU A 12 -6.38 6.20 -0.07
N LEU A 13 -7.34 6.15 -1.00
CA LEU A 13 -8.76 6.28 -0.66
C LEU A 13 -9.19 5.16 0.29
N ILE A 14 -8.89 3.91 -0.07
CA ILE A 14 -9.16 2.73 0.77
C ILE A 14 -8.48 2.90 2.13
N THR A 15 -7.19 3.23 2.15
CA THR A 15 -6.42 3.38 3.40
C THR A 15 -7.01 4.48 4.31
N GLY A 16 -7.32 5.66 3.75
CA GLY A 16 -7.87 6.78 4.51
C GLY A 16 -9.27 6.53 5.03
N VAL A 17 -10.19 6.03 4.18
CA VAL A 17 -11.58 5.75 4.56
C VAL A 17 -11.66 4.65 5.61
N PHE A 18 -10.97 3.52 5.38
CA PHE A 18 -10.99 2.42 6.34
C PHE A 18 -10.19 2.74 7.61
N GLY A 19 -9.18 3.61 7.54
CA GLY A 19 -8.49 4.13 8.73
C GLY A 19 -9.39 4.99 9.61
N LEU A 20 -10.13 5.93 9.01
CA LEU A 20 -11.14 6.73 9.72
C LEU A 20 -12.24 5.85 10.32
N ALA A 21 -12.74 4.87 9.55
CA ALA A 21 -13.77 3.94 10.00
C ALA A 21 -13.30 3.01 11.13
N ALA A 22 -12.04 2.55 11.10
CA ALA A 22 -11.47 1.65 12.10
C ALA A 22 -11.48 2.29 13.51
N GLY A 23 -11.17 3.59 13.61
CA GLY A 23 -11.20 4.29 14.90
C GLY A 23 -12.62 4.50 15.46
N GLY A 24 -13.64 4.56 14.60
CA GLY A 24 -15.05 4.70 14.98
C GLY A 24 -15.76 3.38 15.30
N SER A 25 -15.18 2.22 14.97
CA SER A 25 -15.86 0.93 15.10
C SER A 25 -16.20 0.58 16.57
N PRO A 26 -17.47 0.23 16.89
CA PRO A 26 -17.87 -0.10 18.27
C PRO A 26 -17.46 -1.51 18.69
N THR A 27 -17.23 -2.42 17.74
CA THR A 27 -16.88 -3.83 18.02
C THR A 27 -15.45 -4.14 17.60
N TRP A 28 -14.83 -5.09 18.30
CA TRP A 28 -13.47 -5.56 17.97
C TRP A 28 -13.41 -6.24 16.60
N VAL A 29 -14.42 -7.04 16.26
CA VAL A 29 -14.54 -7.65 14.92
C VAL A 29 -14.57 -6.58 13.84
N GLY A 30 -15.34 -5.50 14.04
CA GLY A 30 -15.37 -4.37 13.11
C GLY A 30 -14.00 -3.69 12.97
N VAL A 31 -13.27 -3.50 14.07
CA VAL A 31 -11.90 -2.95 14.02
C VAL A 31 -11.00 -3.85 13.18
N CYS A 32 -10.98 -5.17 13.44
CA CYS A 32 -10.17 -6.13 12.68
C CYS A 32 -10.53 -6.14 11.19
N SER A 33 -11.82 -6.14 10.84
CA SER A 33 -12.26 -6.09 9.44
C SER A 33 -11.82 -4.80 8.74
N MET A 34 -11.94 -3.65 9.40
CA MET A 34 -11.51 -2.37 8.82
C MET A 34 -9.98 -2.30 8.69
N PHE A 35 -9.22 -2.83 9.65
CA PHE A 35 -7.77 -2.96 9.54
C PHE A 35 -7.34 -3.90 8.41
N ALA A 36 -8.08 -4.99 8.16
CA ALA A 36 -7.83 -5.86 7.02
C ALA A 36 -8.01 -5.10 5.69
N CYS A 37 -9.09 -4.33 5.56
CA CYS A 37 -9.34 -3.49 4.38
C CYS A 37 -8.29 -2.37 4.23
N LEU A 38 -7.90 -1.71 5.32
CA LEU A 38 -6.81 -0.74 5.34
C LEU A 38 -5.50 -1.37 4.86
N GLY A 39 -5.18 -2.58 5.35
CA GLY A 39 -3.99 -3.32 4.98
C GLY A 39 -3.91 -3.61 3.48
N LEU A 40 -5.06 -3.87 2.82
CA LEU A 40 -5.11 -3.99 1.36
C LEU A 40 -4.71 -2.70 0.64
N GLY A 41 -5.16 -1.54 1.15
CA GLY A 41 -4.80 -0.23 0.61
C GLY A 41 -3.30 0.07 0.74
N VAL A 42 -2.75 -0.14 1.94
CA VAL A 42 -1.31 0.07 2.21
C VAL A 42 -0.44 -0.90 1.41
N GLY A 43 -0.78 -2.19 1.44
CA GLY A 43 -0.03 -3.23 0.73
C GLY A 43 -0.10 -3.09 -0.79
N GLY A 44 -1.24 -2.63 -1.33
CA GLY A 44 -1.39 -2.33 -2.74
C GLY A 44 -0.62 -1.10 -3.22
N ASN A 45 -0.35 -0.15 -2.31
CA ASN A 45 0.35 1.08 -2.67
C ASN A 45 1.82 0.85 -3.04
N LEU A 46 2.52 -0.02 -2.30
CA LEU A 46 3.93 -0.37 -2.54
C LEU A 46 4.25 -0.80 -4.00
N PRO A 47 3.59 -1.83 -4.58
CA PRO A 47 3.87 -2.26 -5.95
C PRO A 47 3.32 -1.30 -7.00
N VAL A 48 2.23 -0.58 -6.71
CA VAL A 48 1.65 0.40 -7.65
C VAL A 48 2.57 1.60 -7.79
N ASP A 49 3.09 2.13 -6.68
CA ASP A 49 4.03 3.26 -6.65
C ASP A 49 5.32 2.89 -7.38
N GLY A 50 5.90 1.72 -7.08
CA GLY A 50 7.10 1.25 -7.76
C GLY A 50 6.90 1.06 -9.28
N ALA A 51 5.78 0.47 -9.69
CA ALA A 51 5.49 0.28 -11.11
C ALA A 51 5.27 1.60 -11.85
N LEU A 52 4.48 2.51 -11.28
CA LEU A 52 4.23 3.83 -11.85
C LEU A 52 5.55 4.61 -12.01
N PHE A 53 6.38 4.60 -10.97
CA PHE A 53 7.65 5.32 -10.95
C PHE A 53 8.63 4.78 -12.01
N LEU A 54 8.75 3.46 -12.14
CA LEU A 54 9.57 2.82 -13.17
C LEU A 54 9.01 2.99 -14.58
N GLU A 55 7.70 3.19 -14.73
CA GLU A 55 7.07 3.46 -16.03
C GLU A 55 7.35 4.89 -16.54
N PHE A 56 7.69 5.82 -15.65
CA PHE A 56 8.01 7.21 -16.00
C PHE A 56 9.50 7.57 -15.91
N LEU A 57 10.32 6.77 -15.23
CA LEU A 57 11.76 6.99 -15.13
C LEU A 57 12.53 6.53 -16.37
N PRO A 58 13.45 7.35 -16.92
CA PRO A 58 14.43 6.85 -17.87
C PRO A 58 15.43 5.93 -17.15
N PHE A 59 15.84 4.85 -17.83
CA PHE A 59 16.70 3.78 -17.29
C PHE A 59 18.03 4.30 -16.70
N ALA A 60 18.52 5.45 -17.20
CA ALA A 60 19.74 6.11 -16.75
C ALA A 60 19.65 6.71 -15.32
N SER A 61 18.43 6.88 -14.78
CA SER A 61 18.19 7.57 -13.51
C SER A 61 17.74 6.64 -12.37
N GLY A 62 18.16 5.36 -12.40
CA GLY A 62 17.77 4.35 -11.41
C GLY A 62 17.99 4.74 -9.93
N ASN A 63 18.94 5.65 -9.64
CA ASN A 63 19.17 6.18 -8.30
C ASN A 63 17.99 6.97 -7.74
N LEU A 64 17.06 7.47 -8.56
CA LEU A 64 15.84 8.11 -8.06
C LEU A 64 14.94 7.15 -7.27
N LEU A 65 15.08 5.83 -7.49
CA LEU A 65 14.35 4.81 -6.72
C LEU A 65 14.82 4.76 -5.26
N THR A 66 16.08 5.06 -4.98
CA THR A 66 16.57 5.10 -3.59
C THR A 66 16.05 6.32 -2.85
N MET A 67 15.81 7.44 -3.54
CA MET A 67 15.17 8.62 -2.93
C MET A 67 13.73 8.33 -2.47
N LEU A 68 13.00 7.46 -3.18
CA LEU A 68 11.65 7.06 -2.76
C LEU A 68 11.67 6.33 -1.41
N SER A 69 12.67 5.48 -1.19
CA SER A 69 12.84 4.73 0.06
C SER A 69 13.09 5.62 1.28
N ILE A 70 13.63 6.84 1.09
CA ILE A 70 13.86 7.80 2.18
C ILE A 70 12.53 8.27 2.79
N TRP A 71 11.43 8.24 2.04
CA TRP A 71 10.14 8.67 2.55
C TRP A 71 9.54 7.70 3.58
N TRP A 72 9.97 6.43 3.57
CA TRP A 72 9.52 5.43 4.55
C TRP A 72 9.85 5.83 6.00
N PRO A 73 11.12 6.09 6.39
CA PRO A 73 11.43 6.51 7.75
C PRO A 73 10.82 7.87 8.12
N VAL A 74 10.64 8.78 7.16
CA VAL A 74 9.93 10.06 7.40
C VAL A 74 8.48 9.79 7.82
N GLY A 75 7.78 8.90 7.12
CA GLY A 75 6.44 8.47 7.50
C GLY A 75 6.38 7.83 8.90
N THR A 76 7.33 6.94 9.20
CA THR A 76 7.44 6.33 10.54
C THR A 76 7.69 7.37 11.62
N LEU A 77 8.55 8.36 11.38
CA LEU A 77 8.82 9.44 12.33
C LEU A 77 7.56 10.27 12.63
N VAL A 78 6.83 10.68 11.58
CA VAL A 78 5.57 11.42 11.74
C VAL A 78 4.54 10.59 12.51
N GLY A 79 4.39 9.30 12.17
CA GLY A 79 3.52 8.38 12.89
C GLY A 79 3.87 8.26 14.37
N SER A 80 5.16 8.10 14.68
CA SER A 80 5.66 8.03 16.05
C SER A 80 5.44 9.31 16.85
N MET A 81 5.62 10.49 16.23
CA MET A 81 5.35 11.78 16.89
C MET A 81 3.86 11.94 17.23
N ILE A 82 2.96 11.56 16.31
CA ILE A 82 1.52 11.60 16.56
C ILE A 82 1.14 10.60 17.66
N ALA A 83 1.71 9.39 17.64
CA ALA A 83 1.50 8.39 18.67
C ALA A 83 1.99 8.88 20.04
N TRP A 84 3.15 9.52 20.10
CA TRP A 84 3.70 10.10 21.33
C TRP A 84 2.83 11.22 21.89
N ALA A 85 2.19 12.03 21.03
CA ALA A 85 1.27 13.07 21.49
C ALA A 85 -0.10 12.52 21.94
N LEU A 86 -0.61 11.44 21.35
CA LEU A 86 -1.98 10.97 21.59
C LEU A 86 -2.07 9.83 22.61
N ILE A 87 -1.15 8.86 22.59
CA ILE A 87 -1.25 7.67 23.44
C ILE A 87 -1.10 8.03 24.92
N PRO A 88 -0.06 8.76 25.37
CA PRO A 88 0.12 9.05 26.79
C PRO A 88 -0.95 9.97 27.38
N ASN A 89 -1.49 10.90 26.59
CA ASN A 89 -2.45 11.90 27.07
C ASN A 89 -3.90 11.40 27.12
N PHE A 90 -4.25 10.38 26.32
CA PHE A 90 -5.63 9.90 26.17
C PHE A 90 -5.80 8.39 26.41
N SER A 91 -4.84 7.76 27.08
CA SER A 91 -4.94 6.37 27.51
C SER A 91 -4.90 6.29 29.03
N CYS A 92 -5.59 5.29 29.59
CA CYS A 92 -5.57 5.03 31.02
C CYS A 92 -4.14 4.77 31.50
N ASP A 93 -3.84 5.23 32.72
CA ASP A 93 -2.65 4.78 33.43
C ASP A 93 -2.74 3.25 33.63
N PRO A 94 -1.66 2.50 33.33
CA PRO A 94 -1.64 1.06 33.55
C PRO A 94 -1.95 0.59 34.97
N SER A 95 -1.76 1.46 35.96
CA SER A 95 -2.03 1.19 37.38
C SER A 95 -3.47 1.48 37.80
N ALA A 96 -4.31 2.05 36.90
CA ALA A 96 -5.69 2.38 37.21
C ALA A 96 -6.56 1.12 37.32
N VAL A 97 -7.29 0.99 38.44
CA VAL A 97 -8.17 -0.16 38.73
C VAL A 97 -9.41 -0.20 37.83
N LEU A 98 -9.87 0.96 37.34
CA LEU A 98 -11.03 1.08 36.46
C LEU A 98 -10.64 1.86 35.19
N CYS A 99 -10.52 1.15 34.07
CA CYS A 99 -10.31 1.76 32.76
C CYS A 99 -11.57 1.59 31.91
N THR A 100 -12.37 2.65 31.83
CA THR A 100 -13.56 2.70 30.96
C THR A 100 -13.15 3.05 29.53
N LYS A 101 -14.03 2.75 28.56
CA LYS A 101 -13.79 3.08 27.15
C LYS A 101 -13.50 4.57 26.92
N GLU A 102 -14.19 5.45 27.65
CA GLU A 102 -14.05 6.91 27.54
C GLU A 102 -12.64 7.38 27.90
N ASN A 103 -11.98 6.70 28.84
CA ASN A 103 -10.63 7.01 29.31
C ASN A 103 -9.52 6.30 28.50
N ASN A 104 -9.89 5.44 27.53
CA ASN A 104 -8.94 4.67 26.70
C ASN A 104 -9.18 4.90 25.20
N MET A 105 -9.21 6.16 24.79
CA MET A 105 -9.47 6.57 23.42
C MET A 105 -8.20 6.89 22.63
N GLY A 106 -7.01 6.90 23.26
CA GLY A 106 -5.74 7.30 22.64
C GLY A 106 -5.40 6.53 21.35
N TRP A 107 -5.56 5.21 21.34
CA TRP A 107 -5.32 4.41 20.13
C TRP A 107 -6.35 4.69 19.02
N ARG A 108 -7.60 5.01 19.37
CA ARG A 108 -8.64 5.38 18.39
C ARG A 108 -8.34 6.73 17.77
N TYR A 109 -7.95 7.71 18.58
CA TYR A 109 -7.53 9.02 18.09
C TYR A 109 -6.30 8.93 17.20
N LEU A 110 -5.33 8.07 17.54
CA LEU A 110 -4.18 7.82 16.69
C LEU A 110 -4.60 7.27 15.31
N VAL A 111 -5.46 6.25 15.28
CA VAL A 111 -5.93 5.63 14.04
C VAL A 111 -6.76 6.60 13.20
N ILE A 112 -7.64 7.39 13.83
CA ILE A 112 -8.43 8.45 13.15
C ILE A 112 -7.50 9.53 12.58
N THR A 113 -6.51 9.97 13.35
CA THR A 113 -5.59 11.03 12.92
C THR A 113 -4.74 10.57 11.74
N LEU A 114 -4.20 9.34 11.78
CA LEU A 114 -3.42 8.78 10.68
C LEU A 114 -4.29 8.47 9.44
N GLY A 115 -5.51 7.96 9.64
CA GLY A 115 -6.50 7.77 8.57
C GLY A 115 -6.89 9.10 7.92
N GLY A 116 -7.13 10.13 8.73
CA GLY A 116 -7.45 11.49 8.28
C GLY A 116 -6.30 12.14 7.52
N LEU A 117 -5.06 12.02 8.02
CA LEU A 117 -3.86 12.48 7.32
C LEU A 117 -3.74 11.80 5.94
N THR A 118 -3.95 10.49 5.89
CA THR A 118 -3.92 9.72 4.63
C THR A 118 -5.05 10.15 3.69
N PHE A 119 -6.23 10.45 4.22
CA PHE A 119 -7.35 10.95 3.43
C PHE A 119 -7.10 12.35 2.88
N VAL A 120 -6.49 13.25 3.66
CA VAL A 120 -6.03 14.56 3.17
C VAL A 120 -4.98 14.39 2.08
N MET A 121 -4.02 13.46 2.22
CA MET A 121 -3.08 13.14 1.15
C MET A 121 -3.79 12.64 -0.11
N PHE A 122 -4.86 11.83 0.01
CA PHE A 122 -5.69 11.45 -1.11
C PHE A 122 -6.35 12.66 -1.79
N LEU A 123 -6.93 13.59 -1.03
CA LEU A 123 -7.52 14.81 -1.59
C LEU A 123 -6.46 15.67 -2.29
N CYS A 124 -5.31 15.90 -1.66
CA CYS A 124 -4.19 16.61 -2.26
C CYS A 124 -3.74 15.95 -3.57
N ARG A 125 -3.60 14.62 -3.59
CA ARG A 125 -3.22 13.85 -4.78
C ARG A 125 -4.28 13.92 -5.89
N PHE A 126 -5.56 13.95 -5.54
CA PHE A 126 -6.64 14.01 -6.52
C PHE A 126 -6.82 15.41 -7.11
N PHE A 127 -6.73 16.46 -6.29
CA PHE A 127 -7.02 17.84 -6.68
C PHE A 127 -5.79 18.67 -7.06
N LEU A 128 -4.64 18.47 -6.41
CA LEU A 128 -3.44 19.30 -6.61
C LEU A 128 -2.48 18.71 -7.65
N PHE A 129 -2.49 17.39 -7.85
CA PHE A 129 -1.54 16.71 -8.72
C PHE A 129 -2.23 16.07 -9.93
N HIS A 130 -1.99 16.62 -11.12
CA HIS A 130 -2.42 15.99 -12.36
C HIS A 130 -1.38 14.94 -12.79
N LEU A 131 -1.65 13.68 -12.45
CA LEU A 131 -0.84 12.56 -12.90
C LEU A 131 -1.33 12.11 -14.29
N TYR A 132 -0.43 12.11 -15.26
CA TYR A 132 -0.70 11.51 -16.57
C TYR A 132 -0.86 9.99 -16.43
N GLU A 133 -1.70 9.41 -17.27
CA GLU A 133 -1.82 7.95 -17.31
C GLU A 133 -0.55 7.35 -17.91
N SER A 134 -0.19 6.12 -17.54
CA SER A 134 1.03 5.48 -18.04
C SER A 134 0.99 5.31 -19.57
N PRO A 135 2.05 5.68 -20.32
CA PRO A 135 2.13 5.46 -21.77
C PRO A 135 1.93 3.99 -22.15
N LYS A 136 2.47 3.05 -21.36
CA LYS A 136 2.29 1.60 -21.59
C LYS A 136 0.83 1.19 -21.43
N PHE A 137 0.12 1.79 -20.49
CA PHE A 137 -1.31 1.54 -20.32
C PHE A 137 -2.11 2.02 -21.53
N LEU A 138 -1.85 3.24 -22.01
CA LEU A 138 -2.53 3.84 -23.16
C LEU A 138 -2.31 3.01 -24.44
N LEU A 139 -1.06 2.57 -24.67
CA LEU A 139 -0.71 1.63 -25.74
C LEU A 139 -1.48 0.32 -25.65
N SER A 140 -1.58 -0.28 -24.46
CA SER A 140 -2.31 -1.54 -24.26
C SER A 140 -3.83 -1.44 -24.52
N ARG A 141 -4.35 -0.22 -24.61
CA ARG A 141 -5.76 0.10 -24.91
C ARG A 141 -5.97 0.62 -26.33
N GLY A 142 -4.93 0.61 -27.17
CA GLY A 142 -4.97 1.14 -28.54
C GLY A 142 -5.08 2.67 -28.62
N ARG A 143 -4.84 3.39 -27.52
CA ARG A 143 -4.88 4.86 -27.46
C ARG A 143 -3.50 5.43 -27.73
N GLN A 144 -3.04 5.29 -28.97
CA GLN A 144 -1.66 5.60 -29.36
C GLN A 144 -1.36 7.10 -29.28
N ASP A 145 -2.28 7.96 -29.74
CA ASP A 145 -2.12 9.41 -29.71
C ASP A 145 -1.97 9.96 -28.28
N ASP A 146 -2.78 9.47 -27.34
CA ASP A 146 -2.69 9.87 -25.94
C ASP A 146 -1.36 9.44 -25.30
N ALA A 147 -0.83 8.29 -25.73
CA ALA A 147 0.46 7.79 -25.26
C ALA A 147 1.59 8.72 -25.72
N VAL A 148 1.56 9.15 -26.98
CA VAL A 148 2.50 10.12 -27.54
C VAL A 148 2.37 11.46 -26.83
N ALA A 149 1.15 11.99 -26.67
CA ALA A 149 0.91 13.25 -25.96
C ALA A 149 1.46 13.22 -24.53
N THR A 150 1.31 12.10 -23.82
CA THR A 150 1.87 11.92 -22.48
C THR A 150 3.40 11.98 -22.48
N VAL A 151 4.05 11.28 -23.41
CA VAL A 151 5.52 11.28 -23.52
C VAL A 151 6.05 12.67 -23.88
N HIS A 152 5.38 13.38 -24.79
CA HIS A 152 5.71 14.78 -25.13
C HIS A 152 5.53 15.71 -23.94
N ALA A 153 4.46 15.57 -23.15
CA ALA A 153 4.25 16.37 -21.95
C ALA A 153 5.34 16.16 -20.89
N ILE A 154 5.81 14.93 -20.73
CA ILE A 154 6.94 14.60 -19.84
C ILE A 154 8.24 15.18 -20.37
N ALA A 155 8.51 15.00 -21.67
CA ALA A 155 9.70 15.54 -22.33
C ALA A 155 9.76 17.07 -22.18
N TYR A 156 8.64 17.76 -22.44
CA TYR A 156 8.51 19.20 -22.25
C TYR A 156 8.82 19.62 -20.80
N LYS A 157 8.23 18.93 -19.81
CA LYS A 157 8.46 19.24 -18.39
C LYS A 157 9.91 18.98 -17.95
N ASN A 158 10.58 18.00 -18.57
CA ASN A 158 11.97 17.67 -18.31
C ASN A 158 12.95 18.49 -19.17
N GLY A 159 12.47 19.42 -20.01
CA GLY A 159 13.31 20.22 -20.92
C GLY A 159 13.95 19.41 -22.06
N ALA A 160 13.45 18.21 -22.34
CA ALA A 160 13.94 17.32 -23.38
C ALA A 160 13.03 17.33 -24.61
N LYS A 161 13.57 16.92 -25.76
CA LYS A 161 12.79 16.66 -27.00
C LYS A 161 12.67 15.16 -27.21
N THR A 162 11.51 14.70 -27.67
CA THR A 162 11.27 13.30 -28.03
C THR A 162 11.06 13.16 -29.52
N TRP A 163 11.60 12.09 -30.10
CA TRP A 163 11.44 11.72 -31.51
C TRP A 163 10.13 10.97 -31.79
N LEU A 164 9.42 10.56 -30.73
CA LEU A 164 8.23 9.72 -30.82
C LEU A 164 7.05 10.50 -31.42
N THR A 165 6.53 10.07 -32.57
CA THR A 165 5.29 10.59 -33.16
C THR A 165 4.22 9.50 -33.18
N SER A 166 2.95 9.90 -33.33
CA SER A 166 1.83 8.95 -33.46
C SER A 166 1.98 8.06 -34.70
N GLU A 167 2.52 8.60 -35.78
CA GLU A 167 2.79 7.86 -37.03
C GLU A 167 3.77 6.71 -36.82
N ILE A 168 4.93 6.96 -36.19
CA ILE A 168 5.93 5.91 -35.94
C ILE A 168 5.35 4.83 -35.02
N LEU A 169 4.52 5.23 -34.06
CA LEU A 169 3.88 4.30 -33.14
C LEU A 169 2.81 3.44 -33.83
N ASN A 170 2.01 4.05 -34.71
CA ASN A 170 0.99 3.37 -35.52
C ASN A 170 1.64 2.41 -36.53
N GLU A 171 2.81 2.75 -37.08
CA GLU A 171 3.57 1.88 -37.99
C GLU A 171 4.05 0.59 -37.29
N ILE A 172 4.41 0.67 -36.01
CA ILE A 172 4.88 -0.47 -35.21
C ILE A 172 3.72 -1.23 -34.57
N GLY A 173 2.69 -0.51 -34.09
CA GLY A 173 1.58 -1.04 -33.30
C GLY A 173 0.31 -1.37 -34.09
N GLY A 174 0.28 -1.07 -35.39
CA GLY A 174 -0.89 -1.16 -36.26
C GLY A 174 -1.80 0.07 -36.15
N TYR A 175 -2.53 0.37 -37.23
CA TYR A 175 -3.44 1.52 -37.26
C TYR A 175 -4.67 1.25 -36.40
N PRO A 176 -5.05 2.17 -35.48
CA PRO A 176 -6.22 2.00 -34.61
C PRO A 176 -7.55 1.80 -35.35
N GLU A 177 -7.61 2.11 -36.64
CA GLU A 177 -8.77 2.00 -37.53
C GLU A 177 -8.94 0.60 -38.13
N GLU A 178 -7.87 -0.20 -38.22
CA GLU A 178 -7.90 -1.55 -38.78
C GLU A 178 -8.31 -2.61 -37.73
N ILE A 179 -8.36 -2.24 -36.45
CA ILE A 179 -8.75 -3.12 -35.35
C ILE A 179 -10.28 -3.08 -35.20
N PRO A 180 -11.00 -4.22 -35.32
CA PRO A 180 -12.47 -4.27 -35.27
C PRO A 180 -13.04 -3.63 -34.00
N ALA A 181 -14.15 -2.89 -34.13
CA ALA A 181 -14.80 -2.17 -33.03
C ALA A 181 -15.24 -3.07 -31.85
N GLU A 182 -15.43 -4.38 -32.08
CA GLU A 182 -15.69 -5.36 -31.04
C GLU A 182 -14.50 -5.56 -30.08
N GLU A 183 -13.25 -5.45 -30.55
CA GLU A 183 -12.07 -5.53 -29.69
C GLU A 183 -11.83 -4.25 -28.86
N ARG A 184 -12.35 -3.10 -29.32
CA ARG A 184 -12.23 -1.80 -28.63
C ARG A 184 -13.02 -1.74 -27.31
N LYS A 185 -14.09 -2.51 -27.16
CA LYS A 185 -14.98 -2.47 -25.98
C LYS A 185 -14.99 -3.80 -25.23
N LEU A 186 -13.83 -4.28 -24.81
CA LEU A 186 -13.77 -5.37 -23.84
C LEU A 186 -14.53 -4.97 -22.56
N SER A 187 -15.63 -5.67 -22.30
CA SER A 187 -16.47 -5.47 -21.12
C SER A 187 -15.63 -5.67 -19.85
N SER A 188 -15.89 -4.89 -18.79
CA SER A 188 -15.15 -4.99 -17.52
C SER A 188 -15.10 -6.42 -16.98
N ALA A 189 -16.15 -7.21 -17.21
CA ALA A 189 -16.21 -8.62 -16.85
C ALA A 189 -15.25 -9.51 -17.67
N GLU A 190 -15.13 -9.27 -18.98
CA GLU A 190 -14.15 -9.98 -19.83
C GLU A 190 -12.72 -9.56 -19.53
N VAL A 191 -12.51 -8.28 -19.16
CA VAL A 191 -11.22 -7.82 -18.68
C VAL A 191 -10.85 -8.57 -17.41
N ILE A 192 -11.75 -8.66 -16.42
CA ILE A 192 -11.51 -9.40 -15.16
C ILE A 192 -11.27 -10.89 -15.44
N LYS A 193 -12.09 -11.53 -16.29
CA LYS A 193 -11.91 -12.94 -16.69
C LYS A 193 -10.56 -13.17 -17.37
N ARG A 194 -10.15 -12.27 -18.28
CA ARG A 194 -8.82 -12.29 -18.91
C ARG A 194 -7.70 -12.00 -17.90
N GLN A 195 -7.92 -11.22 -16.84
CA GLN A 195 -6.91 -11.00 -15.78
C GLN A 195 -6.73 -12.22 -14.88
N ILE A 196 -7.82 -12.88 -14.50
CA ILE A 196 -7.76 -14.14 -13.73
C ILE A 196 -7.11 -15.23 -14.58
N ALA A 197 -7.43 -15.30 -15.88
CA ALA A 197 -6.75 -16.19 -16.81
C ALA A 197 -5.26 -15.85 -17.02
N LYS A 198 -4.86 -14.58 -16.87
CA LYS A 198 -3.45 -14.13 -16.89
C LYS A 198 -2.68 -14.53 -15.62
N PHE A 199 -3.36 -14.93 -14.55
CA PHE A 199 -2.76 -15.57 -13.37
C PHE A 199 -2.39 -17.04 -13.63
N SER A 200 -2.46 -17.48 -14.89
CA SER A 200 -1.90 -18.75 -15.37
C SER A 200 -0.39 -18.83 -15.14
N GLY A 201 0.09 -20.03 -14.78
CA GLY A 201 1.50 -20.34 -14.55
C GLY A 201 2.43 -20.01 -15.72
N GLN A 202 1.90 -19.70 -16.92
CA GLN A 202 2.68 -19.26 -18.08
C GLN A 202 3.50 -17.98 -17.85
N ARG A 203 3.12 -17.09 -16.91
CA ARG A 203 3.95 -15.92 -16.55
C ARG A 203 4.93 -16.17 -15.40
N ILE A 204 4.68 -17.20 -14.60
CA ILE A 204 5.56 -17.59 -13.50
C ILE A 204 6.66 -18.53 -14.01
N ALA A 205 6.36 -19.36 -15.01
CA ALA A 205 7.30 -20.29 -15.63
C ALA A 205 8.59 -19.61 -16.14
N PRO A 206 8.56 -18.41 -16.75
CA PRO A 206 9.77 -17.67 -17.12
C PRO A 206 10.69 -17.34 -15.95
N LEU A 207 10.18 -17.12 -14.73
CA LEU A 207 11.00 -16.88 -13.53
C LEU A 207 11.86 -18.10 -13.16
N PHE A 208 11.45 -19.29 -13.61
CA PHE A 208 12.14 -20.55 -13.39
C PHE A 208 12.73 -21.15 -14.67
N ALA A 209 12.80 -20.35 -15.76
CA ALA A 209 13.30 -20.81 -17.05
C ALA A 209 14.77 -21.26 -17.00
N THR A 210 15.55 -20.74 -16.04
CA THR A 210 16.95 -21.15 -15.83
C THR A 210 17.18 -21.43 -14.35
N LYS A 211 18.01 -22.44 -14.03
CA LYS A 211 18.37 -22.80 -12.64
C LYS A 211 18.88 -21.58 -11.84
N LYS A 212 19.67 -20.70 -12.47
CA LYS A 212 20.17 -19.46 -11.86
C LYS A 212 19.05 -18.48 -11.53
N LEU A 213 18.13 -18.25 -12.48
CA LEU A 213 17.00 -17.33 -12.31
C LEU A 213 15.99 -17.85 -11.26
N GLY A 214 15.71 -19.15 -11.29
CA GLY A 214 14.86 -19.80 -10.30
C GLY A 214 15.45 -19.71 -8.89
N PHE A 215 16.75 -19.98 -8.74
CA PHE A 215 17.44 -19.82 -7.46
C PHE A 215 17.40 -18.37 -6.96
N THR A 216 17.70 -17.39 -7.82
CA THR A 216 17.61 -15.97 -7.46
C THR A 216 16.19 -15.56 -7.05
N THR A 217 15.16 -16.05 -7.76
CA THR A 217 13.76 -15.75 -7.44
C THR A 217 13.38 -16.31 -6.07
N VAL A 218 13.72 -17.57 -5.79
CA VAL A 218 13.45 -18.21 -4.49
C VAL A 218 14.20 -17.50 -3.36
N LEU A 219 15.47 -17.16 -3.57
CA LEU A 219 16.27 -16.41 -2.59
C LEU A 219 15.61 -15.06 -2.27
N LEU A 220 15.17 -14.32 -3.30
CA LEU A 220 14.47 -13.05 -3.11
C LEU A 220 13.17 -13.24 -2.33
N TRP A 221 12.38 -14.27 -2.63
CA TRP A 221 11.15 -14.56 -1.89
C TRP A 221 11.43 -14.89 -0.43
N ILE A 222 12.47 -15.68 -0.14
CA ILE A 222 12.89 -16.00 1.23
C ILE A 222 13.36 -14.74 1.96
N CYS A 223 14.17 -13.90 1.32
CA CYS A 223 14.62 -12.63 1.90
C CYS A 223 13.42 -11.73 2.24
N TRP A 224 12.50 -11.53 1.29
CA TRP A 224 11.30 -10.71 1.51
C TRP A 224 10.37 -11.31 2.57
N ALA A 225 10.18 -12.62 2.60
CA ALA A 225 9.39 -13.29 3.63
C ALA A 225 10.02 -13.11 5.02
N THR A 226 11.35 -13.29 5.11
CA THR A 226 12.08 -13.12 6.38
C THR A 226 12.02 -11.68 6.87
N ILE A 227 12.21 -10.68 5.99
CA ILE A 227 12.07 -9.27 6.34
C ILE A 227 10.63 -8.96 6.76
N GLY A 228 9.65 -9.45 5.99
CA GLY A 228 8.22 -9.27 6.25
C GLY A 228 7.75 -9.90 7.55
N MET A 229 8.39 -10.97 8.03
CA MET A 229 8.15 -11.54 9.36
C MET A 229 8.95 -10.81 10.45
N GLY A 230 10.25 -10.60 10.23
CA GLY A 230 11.16 -10.07 11.23
C GLY A 230 10.83 -8.63 11.65
N TYR A 231 10.46 -7.76 10.70
CA TYR A 231 10.19 -6.36 10.99
C TYR A 231 8.91 -6.16 11.84
N PRO A 232 7.74 -6.73 11.51
CA PRO A 232 6.57 -6.64 12.37
C PRO A 232 6.76 -7.37 13.70
N LEU A 233 7.43 -8.53 13.70
CA LEU A 233 7.70 -9.28 14.93
C LEU A 233 8.56 -8.45 15.88
N PHE A 234 9.66 -7.89 15.39
CA PHE A 234 10.49 -7.00 16.20
C PHE A 234 9.68 -5.82 16.74
N ASN A 235 8.92 -5.10 15.91
CA ASN A 235 8.15 -3.93 16.37
C ASN A 235 7.00 -4.30 17.34
N ALA A 236 6.37 -5.46 17.18
CA ALA A 236 5.29 -5.90 18.07
C ALA A 236 5.80 -6.36 19.44
N PHE A 237 6.98 -7.01 19.47
CA PHE A 237 7.55 -7.58 20.68
C PHE A 237 8.60 -6.68 21.35
N LEU A 238 9.10 -5.64 20.67
CA LEU A 238 10.07 -4.70 21.23
C LEU A 238 9.60 -4.08 22.56
N PRO A 239 8.33 -3.61 22.69
CA PRO A 239 7.87 -3.08 23.97
C PRO A 239 7.84 -4.15 25.08
N GLN A 240 7.50 -5.40 24.75
CA GLN A 240 7.49 -6.51 25.71
C GLN A 240 8.91 -6.90 26.14
N TYR A 241 9.86 -6.88 25.21
CA TYR A 241 11.27 -7.18 25.50
C TYR A 241 11.90 -6.12 26.40
N LEU A 242 11.65 -4.84 26.11
CA LEU A 242 12.12 -3.73 26.93
C LEU A 242 11.47 -3.71 28.32
N GLY A 243 10.17 -4.04 28.41
CA GLY A 243 9.46 -4.13 29.70
C GLY A 243 9.91 -5.29 30.60
N ASN A 244 10.43 -6.38 30.03
CA ASN A 244 10.95 -7.52 30.81
C ASN A 244 12.42 -7.36 31.25
N ASN A 245 13.21 -6.53 30.55
CA ASN A 245 14.66 -6.42 30.77
C ASN A 245 15.11 -5.04 31.29
N GLY A 246 14.23 -4.02 31.32
CA GLY A 246 14.52 -2.70 31.87
C GLY A 246 13.88 -2.49 33.24
N GLU A 247 14.58 -1.86 34.18
CA GLU A 247 14.14 -1.52 35.55
C GLU A 247 12.97 -0.50 35.62
N THR A 248 12.23 -0.29 34.53
CA THR A 248 11.02 0.55 34.50
C THR A 248 9.83 -0.28 34.02
N PRO A 249 8.79 -0.45 34.85
CA PRO A 249 7.63 -1.24 34.46
C PRO A 249 6.83 -0.48 33.41
N VAL A 250 7.08 -0.76 32.14
CA VAL A 250 6.15 -0.42 31.06
C VAL A 250 5.04 -1.47 31.10
N SER A 251 4.08 -1.26 32.00
CA SER A 251 2.91 -2.12 32.16
C SER A 251 1.98 -1.94 30.96
N ILE A 252 2.23 -2.72 29.91
CA ILE A 252 1.23 -2.95 28.86
C ILE A 252 0.23 -3.93 29.44
N GLY A 253 -0.94 -3.42 29.84
CA GLY A 253 -2.06 -4.19 30.36
C GLY A 253 -2.60 -5.20 29.33
N MET A 254 -1.90 -6.31 29.13
CA MET A 254 -2.56 -7.57 28.80
C MET A 254 -3.19 -8.06 30.09
N SER A 255 -4.49 -7.79 30.26
CA SER A 255 -5.31 -8.52 31.21
C SER A 255 -5.11 -10.01 30.95
N ARG A 256 -4.30 -10.68 31.78
CA ARG A 256 -4.36 -12.14 31.92
C ARG A 256 -5.83 -12.43 32.18
N VAL A 257 -6.48 -13.15 31.26
CA VAL A 257 -7.71 -13.85 31.57
C VAL A 257 -7.33 -14.85 32.67
N SER A 258 -7.48 -14.44 33.92
CA SER A 258 -7.45 -15.37 35.04
C SER A 258 -8.61 -16.32 34.81
N LYS A 259 -8.30 -17.61 34.66
CA LYS A 259 -9.30 -18.67 34.74
C LYS A 259 -10.13 -18.43 36.00
N PRO A 260 -11.48 -18.50 35.95
CA PRO A 260 -12.27 -18.40 37.17
C PRO A 260 -11.81 -19.51 38.11
N ALA A 261 -11.40 -19.13 39.31
CA ALA A 261 -11.18 -20.07 40.39
C ALA A 261 -12.50 -20.79 40.66
N LEU A 262 -12.52 -22.10 40.47
CA LEU A 262 -13.61 -22.96 40.96
C LEU A 262 -13.69 -22.80 42.48
N PRO A 263 -14.84 -22.42 43.05
CA PRO A 263 -15.01 -22.43 44.49
C PRO A 263 -14.99 -23.88 44.97
N SER A 264 -13.99 -24.22 45.78
CA SER A 264 -13.98 -25.42 46.61
C SER A 264 -15.05 -25.27 47.70
N ALA A 265 -16.22 -25.84 47.46
CA ALA A 265 -17.21 -26.11 48.51
C ALA A 265 -18.04 -27.33 48.09
N PHE A 266 -18.21 -28.25 49.05
CA PHE A 266 -18.97 -29.51 49.02
C PHE A 266 -18.23 -30.79 48.56
N ALA A 267 -17.43 -31.34 49.47
CA ALA A 267 -17.55 -32.68 50.07
C ALA A 267 -16.19 -33.12 50.63
#